data_AF-A0A7S3WDZ5-F1
#
_entry.id   AF-A0A7S3WDZ5-F1
#
_cell.length_a   1.000
_cell.length_b   1.000
_cell.length_c   1.000
_cell.angle_alpha   90.00
_cell.angle_beta   90.00
_cell.angle_gamma   90.00
#
_symmetry.space_group_name_H-M   'P 1'
#
loop_
_entity.id
_entity.type
_entity.pdbx_description
1 polymer ?
#
loop_
_entity_poly.entity_id
_entity_poly.type
_entity_poly.pdbx_seq_one_letter_code
_entity_poly.pdbx_strand_id
1 'polypeptide(L)'
;GGSGGGGVEKGVRELQFSPTRGNVLFASAAHGWAFDLAAFARQYAAKLGLKESTLQRTLWGEYFYQPKTKRVVSSDPSGRLKPMFAEFVLGAVWRVYAAALLEPDAAQLAKMVGSLGLSVPPQQLNHADGAVAVRAVMSAWLPLARSLLGAVAAHLPSSRAAQAARLPSLCPSLAAQ
;
A
#
# COMPACT_ATOMS: atom_id res chain seq x y z
N GLY A 1 -40.62 17.82 15.10
CA GLY A 1 -39.67 17.74 13.99
C GLY A 1 -38.34 17.28 14.53
N GLY A 2 -37.89 16.09 14.14
CA GLY A 2 -36.71 15.43 14.71
C GLY A 2 -35.41 16.11 14.30
N SER A 3 -34.63 16.54 15.29
CA SER A 3 -33.22 16.89 15.18
C SER A 3 -32.43 15.86 15.98
N GLY A 4 -31.93 14.84 15.31
CA GLY A 4 -31.27 13.70 15.96
C GLY A 4 -30.37 12.87 15.04
N GLY A 5 -29.91 13.44 13.91
CA GLY A 5 -29.15 12.69 12.88
C GLY A 5 -27.66 12.98 12.78
N GLY A 6 -27.11 13.98 13.51
CA GLY A 6 -25.75 14.48 13.25
C GLY A 6 -24.60 13.72 13.92
N GLY A 7 -24.87 12.96 14.99
CA GLY A 7 -23.83 12.30 15.79
C GLY A 7 -23.35 10.96 15.21
N VAL A 8 -24.27 10.18 14.64
CA VAL A 8 -24.00 8.83 14.10
C VAL A 8 -23.18 8.92 12.80
N GLU A 9 -23.46 9.92 11.95
CA GLU A 9 -22.76 10.06 10.67
C GLU A 9 -21.28 10.45 10.81
N LYS A 10 -20.90 11.20 11.87
CA LYS A 10 -19.48 11.54 12.11
C LYS A 10 -18.66 10.29 12.48
N GLY A 11 -19.19 9.42 13.34
CA GLY A 11 -18.51 8.17 13.73
C GLY A 11 -18.36 7.19 12.57
N VAL A 12 -19.34 7.13 11.66
CA VAL A 12 -19.29 6.22 10.49
C VAL A 12 -18.27 6.70 9.44
N ARG A 13 -18.11 8.01 9.23
CA ARG A 13 -17.09 8.57 8.31
C ARG A 13 -15.66 8.34 8.79
N GLU A 14 -15.44 8.29 10.11
CA GLU A 14 -14.14 7.94 10.71
C GLU A 14 -13.76 6.47 10.48
N LEU A 15 -14.75 5.57 10.33
CA LEU A 15 -14.54 4.13 10.15
C LEU A 15 -14.44 3.68 8.67
N GLN A 16 -14.59 4.59 7.71
CA GLN A 16 -14.54 4.22 6.29
C GLN A 16 -13.09 3.93 5.84
N PHE A 17 -12.79 2.66 5.62
CA PHE A 17 -11.51 2.19 5.07
C PHE A 17 -11.42 2.50 3.57
N SER A 18 -10.36 3.18 3.16
CA SER A 18 -10.03 3.38 1.75
C SER A 18 -8.52 3.49 1.58
N PRO A 19 -7.91 2.72 0.66
CA PRO A 19 -6.48 2.85 0.34
C PRO A 19 -6.08 4.29 -0.03
N THR A 20 -6.96 5.05 -0.67
CA THR A 20 -6.71 6.46 -1.03
C THR A 20 -6.61 7.39 0.18
N ARG A 21 -7.13 6.99 1.35
CA ARG A 21 -7.02 7.73 2.62
C ARG A 21 -5.76 7.36 3.40
N GLY A 22 -4.99 6.36 2.95
CA GLY A 22 -3.80 5.88 3.67
C GLY A 22 -4.11 4.99 4.88
N ASN A 23 -5.38 4.71 5.18
CA ASN A 23 -5.79 3.88 6.32
C ASN A 23 -5.94 2.39 5.98
N VAL A 24 -5.39 1.95 4.84
CA VAL A 24 -5.37 0.54 4.40
C VAL A 24 -3.95 0.19 3.97
N LEU A 25 -3.45 -0.95 4.47
CA LEU A 25 -2.20 -1.56 4.04
C LEU A 25 -2.46 -2.86 3.28
N PHE A 26 -1.66 -3.09 2.25
CA PHE A 26 -1.56 -4.39 1.58
C PHE A 26 -0.33 -5.09 2.11
N ALA A 27 -0.46 -6.36 2.51
CA ALA A 27 0.62 -7.07 3.19
C ALA A 27 0.63 -8.57 2.91
N SER A 28 1.83 -9.15 3.02
CA SER A 28 2.03 -10.59 3.14
C SER A 28 2.95 -10.86 4.34
N ALA A 29 2.39 -11.43 5.40
CA ALA A 29 3.17 -11.83 6.58
C ALA A 29 4.15 -12.96 6.25
N ALA A 30 3.76 -13.91 5.38
CA ALA A 30 4.60 -15.04 4.99
C ALA A 30 5.92 -14.63 4.31
N HIS A 31 5.87 -13.56 3.51
CA HIS A 31 7.02 -13.03 2.78
C HIS A 31 7.56 -11.72 3.37
N GLY A 32 7.02 -11.25 4.51
CA GLY A 32 7.57 -10.15 5.29
C GLY A 32 7.47 -8.77 4.64
N TRP A 33 6.44 -8.52 3.81
CA TRP A 33 6.28 -7.23 3.14
C TRP A 33 4.91 -6.58 3.39
N ALA A 34 4.89 -5.25 3.37
CA ALA A 34 3.66 -4.46 3.32
C ALA A 34 3.88 -3.09 2.71
N PHE A 35 2.81 -2.49 2.19
CA PHE A 35 2.83 -1.16 1.61
C PHE A 35 1.47 -0.46 1.70
N ASP A 36 1.51 0.87 1.65
CA ASP A 36 0.38 1.74 1.36
C ASP A 36 0.47 2.26 -0.10
N LEU A 37 -0.57 2.96 -0.57
CA LEU A 37 -0.51 3.57 -1.90
C LEU A 37 0.57 4.66 -2.00
N ALA A 38 0.91 5.32 -0.89
CA ALA A 38 1.89 6.39 -0.88
C ALA A 38 3.31 5.88 -1.23
N ALA A 39 3.67 4.68 -0.78
CA ALA A 39 4.94 4.03 -1.16
C ALA A 39 5.09 3.91 -2.68
N PHE A 40 4.05 3.44 -3.37
CA PHE A 40 4.05 3.32 -4.83
C PHE A 40 3.90 4.66 -5.54
N ALA A 41 3.12 5.60 -4.97
CA ALA A 41 2.98 6.94 -5.51
C ALA A 41 4.33 7.67 -5.57
N ARG A 42 5.16 7.58 -4.52
CA ARG A 42 6.53 8.12 -4.51
C ARG A 42 7.40 7.51 -5.59
N GLN A 43 7.36 6.18 -5.70
CA GLN A 43 8.20 5.45 -6.65
C GLN A 43 7.85 5.78 -8.11
N TYR A 44 6.56 5.99 -8.40
CA TYR A 44 6.08 6.27 -9.75
C TYR A 44 5.99 7.76 -10.10
N ALA A 45 5.99 8.67 -9.12
CA ALA A 45 5.90 10.10 -9.35
C ALA A 45 6.98 10.59 -10.32
N ALA A 46 8.25 10.27 -10.02
CA ALA A 46 9.38 10.62 -10.88
C ALA A 46 9.36 9.86 -12.22
N LYS A 47 8.98 8.58 -12.21
CA LYS A 47 8.98 7.73 -13.42
C LYS A 47 7.91 8.13 -14.44
N LEU A 48 6.74 8.56 -13.97
CA LEU A 48 5.61 8.94 -14.81
C LEU A 48 5.50 10.45 -15.04
N GLY A 49 6.28 11.26 -14.31
CA GLY A 49 6.19 12.72 -14.36
C GLY A 49 4.88 13.26 -13.78
N LEU A 50 4.29 12.55 -12.81
CA LEU A 50 3.03 12.91 -12.15
C LEU A 50 3.29 13.26 -10.69
N LYS A 51 2.46 14.16 -10.12
CA LYS A 51 2.54 14.49 -8.69
C LYS A 51 2.17 13.28 -7.83
N GLU A 52 2.92 13.06 -6.74
CA GLU A 52 2.66 11.98 -5.78
C GLU A 52 1.20 12.02 -5.27
N SER A 53 0.71 13.21 -4.92
CA SER A 53 -0.68 13.38 -4.43
C SER A 53 -1.74 13.03 -5.48
N THR A 54 -1.45 13.21 -6.76
CA THR A 54 -2.35 12.75 -7.83
C THR A 54 -2.34 11.23 -7.90
N LEU A 55 -1.16 10.62 -7.93
CA LEU A 55 -1.00 9.17 -7.97
C LEU A 55 -1.64 8.49 -6.76
N GLN A 56 -1.47 9.02 -5.55
CA GLN A 56 -2.06 8.43 -4.35
C GLN A 56 -3.59 8.36 -4.41
N ARG A 57 -4.25 9.34 -5.07
CA ARG A 57 -5.70 9.33 -5.25
C ARG A 57 -6.16 8.46 -6.43
N THR A 58 -5.33 8.30 -7.45
CA THR A 58 -5.71 7.60 -8.69
C THR A 58 -5.11 6.21 -8.84
N LEU A 59 -4.22 5.78 -7.94
CA LEU A 59 -3.67 4.42 -7.94
C LEU A 59 -4.71 3.37 -7.53
N TRP A 60 -5.88 3.77 -7.03
CA TRP A 60 -6.94 2.88 -6.57
C TRP A 60 -8.30 3.28 -7.15
N GLY A 61 -9.11 2.28 -7.49
CA GLY A 61 -10.40 2.45 -8.17
C GLY A 61 -10.27 2.37 -9.70
N GLU A 62 -11.33 2.83 -10.38
CA GLU A 62 -11.47 2.80 -11.84
C GLU A 62 -10.68 3.95 -12.51
N TYR A 63 -9.37 3.92 -12.32
CA TYR A 63 -8.44 4.83 -12.98
C TYR A 63 -7.47 4.06 -13.84
N PHE A 64 -7.13 4.63 -14.99
CA PHE A 64 -6.32 4.02 -16.02
C PHE A 64 -5.23 5.00 -16.45
N TYR A 65 -4.03 4.50 -16.74
CA TYR A 65 -2.94 5.31 -17.27
C TYR A 65 -2.83 5.12 -18.78
N GLN A 66 -2.80 6.22 -19.53
CA GLN A 66 -2.57 6.21 -20.97
C GLN A 66 -1.08 6.48 -21.26
N PRO A 67 -0.29 5.49 -21.71
CA PRO A 67 1.14 5.66 -21.90
C PRO A 67 1.51 6.68 -22.98
N LYS A 68 0.68 6.78 -24.03
CA LYS A 68 0.89 7.71 -25.16
C LYS A 68 0.73 9.17 -24.76
N THR A 69 -0.29 9.47 -23.96
CA THR A 69 -0.62 10.85 -23.55
C THR A 69 -0.04 11.19 -22.18
N LYS A 70 0.49 10.21 -21.44
CA LYS A 70 0.97 10.31 -20.04
C LYS A 70 -0.09 10.88 -19.09
N ARG A 71 -1.36 10.54 -19.32
CA ARG A 71 -2.49 11.02 -18.53
C ARG A 71 -3.18 9.88 -17.79
N VAL A 72 -3.76 10.23 -16.65
CA VAL A 72 -4.68 9.37 -15.92
C VAL A 72 -6.11 9.70 -16.34
N VAL A 73 -6.90 8.68 -16.65
CA VAL A 73 -8.31 8.80 -17.03
C VAL A 73 -9.17 7.92 -16.13
N SER A 74 -10.44 8.29 -15.94
CA SER A 74 -11.42 7.57 -15.11
C SER A 74 -12.40 6.73 -15.93
N SER A 75 -12.11 6.53 -17.22
CA SER A 75 -12.92 5.73 -18.14
C SER A 75 -12.00 5.17 -19.21
N ASP A 76 -12.19 3.90 -19.54
CA ASP A 76 -11.55 3.25 -20.67
C ASP A 76 -12.62 2.71 -21.64
N PRO A 77 -13.07 3.53 -22.60
CA PRO A 77 -14.05 3.09 -23.60
C PRO A 77 -13.54 1.95 -24.47
N SER A 78 -12.22 1.75 -24.55
CA SER A 78 -11.62 0.70 -25.38
C SER A 78 -11.58 -0.66 -24.69
N GLY A 79 -11.72 -0.71 -23.35
CA GLY A 79 -11.60 -1.91 -22.52
C GLY A 79 -10.22 -2.59 -22.57
N ARG A 80 -9.18 -1.89 -23.05
CA ARG A 80 -7.82 -2.42 -23.24
C ARG A 80 -6.87 -2.04 -22.11
N LEU A 81 -7.16 -0.97 -21.38
CA LEU A 81 -6.34 -0.47 -20.30
C LEU A 81 -6.66 -1.25 -19.02
N LYS A 82 -5.62 -1.57 -18.26
CA LYS A 82 -5.80 -2.15 -16.93
C LYS A 82 -5.89 -1.03 -15.89
N PRO A 83 -6.66 -1.23 -14.81
CA PRO A 83 -6.67 -0.31 -13.69
C PRO A 83 -5.25 -0.05 -13.17
N MET A 84 -4.96 1.18 -12.74
CA MET A 84 -3.63 1.59 -12.32
C MET A 84 -3.08 0.72 -11.19
N PHE A 85 -3.94 0.30 -10.25
CA PHE A 85 -3.52 -0.62 -9.18
C PHE A 85 -3.02 -1.95 -9.75
N ALA A 86 -3.79 -2.55 -10.66
CA ALA A 86 -3.48 -3.84 -11.25
C ALA A 86 -2.20 -3.78 -12.10
N GLU A 87 -2.04 -2.72 -12.89
CA GLU A 87 -0.89 -2.53 -13.77
C GLU A 87 0.39 -2.23 -12.98
N PHE A 88 0.36 -1.18 -12.14
CA PHE A 88 1.58 -0.61 -11.54
C PHE A 88 1.93 -1.24 -10.20
N VAL A 89 0.93 -1.63 -9.40
CA VAL A 89 1.18 -2.19 -8.06
C VAL A 89 1.24 -3.72 -8.16
N LEU A 90 0.11 -4.36 -8.47
CA LEU A 90 0.05 -5.83 -8.53
C LEU A 90 0.93 -6.39 -9.65
N GLY A 91 1.01 -5.72 -10.80
CA GLY A 91 1.91 -6.13 -11.88
C GLY A 91 3.40 -6.05 -11.51
N ALA A 92 3.79 -5.14 -10.62
CA ALA A 92 5.17 -5.08 -10.12
C ALA A 92 5.44 -6.17 -9.08
N VAL A 93 4.52 -6.40 -8.15
CA VAL A 93 4.60 -7.50 -7.17
C VAL A 93 4.63 -8.85 -7.89
N TRP A 94 3.70 -9.07 -8.83
CA TRP A 94 3.60 -10.31 -9.60
C TRP A 94 4.88 -10.63 -10.36
N ARG A 95 5.53 -9.64 -10.98
CA ARG A 95 6.79 -9.87 -11.70
C ARG A 95 7.91 -10.42 -10.80
N VAL A 96 7.98 -9.98 -9.55
CA VAL A 96 8.94 -10.52 -8.57
C VAL A 96 8.61 -11.98 -8.26
N TYR A 97 7.33 -12.29 -7.99
CA TYR A 97 6.90 -13.65 -7.71
C TYR A 97 7.09 -14.59 -8.90
N ALA A 98 6.74 -14.14 -10.11
CA ALA A 98 6.88 -14.91 -11.33
C ALA A 98 8.35 -15.27 -11.59
N ALA A 99 9.25 -14.29 -11.50
CA ALA A 99 10.69 -14.47 -11.72
C ALA A 99 11.41 -15.29 -10.64
N ALA A 100 10.79 -15.51 -9.49
CA ALA A 100 11.37 -16.26 -8.38
C ALA A 100 10.77 -17.66 -8.20
N LEU A 101 9.46 -17.83 -8.44
CA LEU A 101 8.73 -19.06 -8.10
C LEU A 101 8.19 -19.83 -9.31
N LEU A 102 7.78 -19.15 -10.39
CA LEU A 102 7.16 -19.80 -11.55
C LEU A 102 8.22 -20.12 -12.61
N GLU A 103 8.93 -19.09 -13.04
CA GLU A 103 9.99 -19.16 -14.04
C GLU A 103 11.23 -18.54 -13.42
N PRO A 104 12.02 -19.31 -12.63
CA PRO A 104 13.17 -18.78 -11.91
C PRO A 104 14.18 -18.14 -12.87
N ASP A 105 14.30 -16.83 -12.80
CA ASP A 105 15.23 -16.01 -13.58
C ASP A 105 15.93 -15.00 -12.66
N ALA A 106 17.10 -15.40 -12.18
CA ALA A 106 17.93 -14.59 -11.31
C ALA A 106 18.46 -13.32 -12.00
N ALA A 107 18.66 -13.34 -13.32
CA ALA A 107 19.11 -12.16 -14.06
C ALA A 107 17.99 -11.12 -14.13
N GLN A 108 16.75 -11.56 -14.36
CA GLN A 108 15.58 -10.69 -14.32
C GLN A 108 15.35 -10.13 -12.91
N LEU A 109 15.47 -10.96 -11.86
CA LEU A 109 15.40 -10.50 -10.47
C LEU A 109 16.48 -9.46 -10.15
N ALA A 110 17.74 -9.70 -10.51
CA ALA A 110 18.83 -8.75 -10.31
C ALA A 110 18.59 -7.41 -11.04
N LYS A 111 18.07 -7.46 -12.27
CA LYS A 111 17.67 -6.26 -13.02
C LYS A 111 16.55 -5.49 -12.33
N MET A 112 15.56 -6.20 -11.77
CA MET A 112 14.47 -5.58 -11.02
C MET A 112 14.99 -4.92 -9.74
N VAL A 113 15.81 -5.62 -8.95
CA VAL A 113 16.51 -5.10 -7.77
C VAL A 113 17.28 -3.81 -8.10
N GLY A 114 18.04 -3.80 -9.20
CA GLY A 114 18.75 -2.60 -9.66
C GLY A 114 17.81 -1.46 -10.07
N SER A 115 16.74 -1.75 -10.81
CA SER A 115 15.76 -0.73 -11.27
C SER A 115 14.93 -0.09 -10.14
N LEU A 116 14.86 -0.78 -9.00
CA LEU A 116 14.21 -0.35 -7.78
C LEU A 116 15.19 0.32 -6.81
N GLY A 117 16.49 0.30 -7.11
CA GLY A 117 17.54 0.85 -6.25
C GLY A 117 17.75 0.06 -4.96
N LEU A 118 17.46 -1.25 -5.00
CA LEU A 118 17.56 -2.13 -3.84
C LEU A 118 18.93 -2.81 -3.78
N SER A 119 19.35 -3.18 -2.58
CA SER A 119 20.54 -3.99 -2.35
C SER A 119 20.13 -5.32 -1.73
N VAL A 120 20.30 -6.41 -2.49
CA VAL A 120 19.99 -7.78 -2.04
C VAL A 120 21.21 -8.66 -2.34
N PRO A 121 21.68 -9.46 -1.37
CA PRO A 121 22.80 -10.38 -1.58
C PRO A 121 22.55 -11.34 -2.75
N PRO A 122 23.52 -11.53 -3.67
CA PRO A 122 23.38 -12.45 -4.80
C PRO A 122 23.10 -13.90 -4.40
N GLN A 123 23.61 -14.31 -3.23
CA GLN A 123 23.36 -15.65 -2.66
C GLN A 123 21.88 -15.90 -2.37
N GLN A 124 21.14 -14.86 -1.96
CA GLN A 124 19.71 -14.97 -1.68
C GLN A 124 18.88 -14.95 -2.97
N LEU A 125 19.35 -14.24 -4.00
CA LEU A 125 18.69 -14.19 -5.31
C LEU A 125 18.81 -15.52 -6.07
N ASN A 126 19.97 -16.19 -5.97
CA ASN A 126 20.26 -17.46 -6.63
C ASN A 126 19.93 -18.69 -5.77
N HIS A 127 19.15 -18.50 -4.71
CA HIS A 127 18.84 -19.58 -3.78
C HIS A 127 17.96 -20.65 -4.46
N ALA A 128 18.19 -21.93 -4.15
CA ALA A 128 17.44 -23.04 -4.75
C ALA A 128 15.93 -23.01 -4.43
N ASP A 129 15.60 -22.57 -3.21
CA ASP A 129 14.22 -22.23 -2.83
C ASP A 129 13.91 -20.78 -3.20
N GLY A 130 13.04 -20.60 -4.20
CA GLY A 130 12.61 -19.28 -4.68
C GLY A 130 11.83 -18.47 -3.64
N ALA A 131 11.25 -19.10 -2.59
CA ALA A 131 10.59 -18.36 -1.52
C ALA A 131 11.59 -17.51 -0.71
N VAL A 132 12.84 -17.96 -0.62
CA VAL A 132 13.94 -17.17 -0.02
C VAL A 132 14.23 -15.93 -0.86
N ALA A 133 14.30 -16.07 -2.18
CA ALA A 133 14.52 -14.95 -3.11
C ALA A 133 13.36 -13.94 -3.04
N VAL A 134 12.11 -14.42 -3.07
CA VAL A 134 10.92 -13.55 -2.90
C VAL A 134 10.98 -12.79 -1.59
N ARG A 135 11.24 -13.48 -0.46
CA ARG A 135 11.32 -12.84 0.85
C ARG A 135 12.43 -11.79 0.87
N ALA A 136 13.61 -12.10 0.35
CA ALA A 136 14.75 -11.18 0.33
C ALA A 136 14.44 -9.91 -0.49
N VAL A 137 13.92 -10.06 -1.72
CA VAL A 137 13.59 -8.93 -2.59
C VAL A 137 12.43 -8.12 -2.04
N MET A 138 11.33 -8.78 -1.66
CA MET A 138 10.12 -8.08 -1.22
C MET A 138 10.30 -7.39 0.14
N SER A 139 11.02 -8.00 1.09
CA SER A 139 11.28 -7.37 2.40
C SER A 139 12.27 -6.20 2.30
N ALA A 140 13.22 -6.25 1.36
CA ALA A 140 14.09 -5.11 1.07
C ALA A 140 13.32 -3.98 0.37
N TRP A 141 12.39 -4.32 -0.53
CA TRP A 141 11.62 -3.34 -1.29
C TRP A 141 10.52 -2.67 -0.47
N LEU A 142 9.73 -3.47 0.26
CA LEU A 142 8.50 -3.05 0.94
C LEU A 142 8.48 -3.60 2.38
N PRO A 143 9.36 -3.11 3.28
CA PRO A 143 9.51 -3.70 4.61
C PRO A 143 8.23 -3.64 5.45
N LEU A 144 7.72 -4.80 5.87
CA LEU A 144 6.47 -4.92 6.64
C LEU A 144 6.44 -4.03 7.90
N ALA A 145 7.48 -4.11 8.71
CA ALA A 145 7.55 -3.40 9.99
C ALA A 145 7.45 -1.88 9.81
N ARG A 146 8.17 -1.33 8.81
CA ARG A 146 8.18 0.11 8.54
C ARG A 146 6.81 0.61 8.09
N SER A 147 6.18 -0.12 7.15
CA SER A 147 4.85 0.24 6.63
C SER A 147 3.79 0.15 7.72
N LEU A 148 3.81 -0.92 8.52
CA LEU A 148 2.85 -1.14 9.60
C LEU A 148 2.99 -0.08 10.71
N LEU A 149 4.20 0.12 11.23
CA LEU A 149 4.43 1.10 12.30
C LEU A 149 4.15 2.53 11.83
N GLY A 150 4.46 2.85 10.56
CA GLY A 150 4.10 4.13 9.95
C GLY A 150 2.60 4.35 9.89
N ALA A 151 1.82 3.34 9.46
CA ALA A 151 0.37 3.44 9.42
C ALA A 151 -0.25 3.59 10.82
N VAL A 152 0.26 2.83 11.80
CA VAL A 152 -0.14 2.93 13.22
C VAL A 152 0.11 4.33 13.74
N ALA A 153 1.31 4.88 13.57
CA ALA A 153 1.65 6.21 14.04
C ALA A 153 0.81 7.32 13.38
N ALA A 154 0.42 7.14 12.11
CA ALA A 154 -0.36 8.12 11.37
C ALA A 154 -1.86 8.11 11.73
N HIS A 155 -2.43 6.96 12.11
CA HIS A 155 -3.87 6.80 12.27
C HIS A 155 -4.33 6.52 13.70
N LEU A 156 -3.47 6.00 14.57
CA LEU A 156 -3.83 5.79 15.96
C LEU A 156 -3.50 7.02 16.81
N PRO A 157 -4.43 7.47 17.67
CA PRO A 157 -4.15 8.52 18.62
C PRO A 157 -3.07 8.07 19.62
N SER A 158 -2.37 9.03 20.21
CA SER A 158 -1.46 8.76 21.32
C SER A 158 -2.19 8.09 22.49
N SER A 159 -1.46 7.31 23.30
CA SER A 159 -2.04 6.59 24.44
C SER A 159 -2.84 7.50 25.38
N ARG A 160 -2.32 8.70 25.66
CA ARG A 160 -2.99 9.73 26.49
C ARG A 160 -4.33 10.18 25.89
N ALA A 161 -4.35 10.50 24.59
CA ALA A 161 -5.57 10.93 23.92
C ALA A 161 -6.59 9.78 23.80
N ALA A 162 -6.13 8.56 23.52
CA ALA A 162 -6.97 7.38 23.45
C ALA A 162 -7.61 7.03 24.79
N GLN A 163 -6.87 7.18 25.90
CA GLN A 163 -7.36 6.92 27.25
C GLN A 163 -8.56 7.81 27.59
N ALA A 164 -8.46 9.12 27.34
CA ALA A 164 -9.56 10.06 27.62
C ALA A 164 -10.85 9.66 26.87
N ALA A 165 -10.74 9.25 25.60
CA ALA A 165 -11.89 8.82 24.81
C ALA A 165 -12.44 7.44 25.24
N ARG A 166 -11.59 6.53 25.73
CA ARG A 166 -11.98 5.17 26.11
C ARG A 166 -12.46 5.04 27.56
N LEU A 167 -12.03 5.94 28.45
CA LEU A 167 -12.31 5.84 29.89
C LEU A 167 -13.80 5.74 30.21
N PRO A 168 -14.71 6.54 29.60
CA PRO A 168 -16.14 6.42 29.86
C PRO A 168 -16.74 5.06 29.46
N SER A 169 -16.19 4.42 28.41
CA SER A 169 -16.64 3.09 27.97
C SER A 169 -16.02 1.95 28.76
N LEU A 170 -14.78 2.08 29.21
CA LEU A 170 -14.06 1.02 29.94
C LEU A 170 -14.37 1.03 31.44
N CYS A 171 -14.51 2.21 32.03
CA CYS A 171 -14.75 2.39 33.46
C CYS A 171 -15.77 3.51 33.70
N PRO A 172 -17.07 3.27 33.45
CA PRO A 172 -18.11 4.29 33.56
C PRO A 172 -18.18 4.96 34.95
N SER A 173 -17.87 4.20 36.01
CA SER A 173 -17.87 4.69 37.40
C SER A 173 -16.77 5.72 37.71
N LEU A 174 -15.67 5.70 36.95
CA LEU A 174 -14.57 6.65 37.10
C LEU A 174 -14.76 7.90 36.23
N ALA A 175 -15.58 7.81 35.18
CA ALA A 175 -15.88 8.91 34.28
C ALA A 175 -16.99 9.85 34.79
N ALA A 176 -17.73 9.44 35.83
CA ALA A 176 -18.82 10.21 36.44
C ALA A 176 -18.38 11.09 37.63
N GLN A 177 -17.09 11.10 37.97
CA GLN A 177 -16.48 11.96 38.99
C GLN A 177 -15.78 13.15 38.32
#